data_AF-A0AAU6Q833-F1
#
_entry.id   AF-A0AAU6Q833-F1
#
_cell.length_a   1.000
_cell.length_b   1.000
_cell.length_c   1.000
_cell.angle_alpha   90.00
_cell.angle_beta   90.00
_cell.angle_gamma   90.00
#
_symmetry.space_group_name_H-M   'P 1'
#
loop_
_entity.id
_entity.type
_entity.pdbx_description
1 polymer ?
#
loop_
_entity_poly.entity_id
_entity_poly.type
_entity_poly.pdbx_seq_one_letter_code
_entity_poly.pdbx_strand_id
1 'polypeptide(L)'
;MPLLRTGDRPACSRLAARCVRWVMHLVLAIIQDADAAALLRALRAQAFDVTKLASTGGFLREGNTTLMLGVSPERLEALKRLVRETCHARTRLVMPGATIDGQPGAPGAEPLEVPVGGAVLFVLTVDKFVKY
;
A
#
# COMPACT_ATOMS: atom_id res chain seq x y z
N MET A 1 41.61 -17.63 18.44
CA MET A 1 41.37 -16.80 17.23
C MET A 1 42.26 -17.35 16.13
N PRO A 2 41.75 -17.71 14.93
CA PRO A 2 40.64 -17.10 14.15
C PRO A 2 39.41 -18.04 14.04
N LEU A 3 38.15 -17.62 14.22
CA LEU A 3 37.23 -16.84 13.37
C LEU A 3 36.88 -17.47 12.00
N LEU A 4 35.92 -18.41 12.04
CA LEU A 4 35.01 -18.73 10.93
C LEU A 4 33.57 -18.51 11.42
N ARG A 5 32.97 -17.39 11.01
CA ARG A 5 31.52 -17.12 11.12
C ARG A 5 30.89 -17.54 9.79
N THR A 6 30.16 -18.65 9.76
CA THR A 6 29.23 -18.96 8.68
C THR A 6 28.10 -19.82 9.21
N GLY A 7 26.93 -19.19 9.31
CA GLY A 7 25.58 -19.75 9.24
C GLY A 7 25.39 -21.24 9.49
N ASP A 8 25.32 -21.63 10.76
CA ASP A 8 24.80 -22.93 11.13
C ASP A 8 23.26 -22.85 11.24
N ARG A 9 22.58 -23.29 10.18
CA ARG A 9 21.14 -23.58 10.21
C ARG A 9 21.01 -25.05 10.58
N PRO A 10 20.55 -25.42 11.80
CA PRO A 10 20.38 -26.82 12.12
C PRO A 10 19.21 -27.39 11.31
N ALA A 11 19.50 -28.58 10.79
CA ALA A 11 18.74 -29.33 9.80
C ALA A 11 17.28 -29.58 10.20
N CYS A 12 16.41 -29.34 9.22
CA CYS A 12 15.05 -29.85 9.12
C CYS A 12 15.01 -31.37 9.46
N SER A 13 14.59 -31.72 10.67
CA SER A 13 14.43 -33.10 11.12
C SER A 13 12.95 -33.54 11.03
N ARG A 14 12.67 -34.26 9.94
CA ARG A 14 11.72 -35.39 9.83
C ARG A 14 10.48 -35.42 10.74
N LEU A 15 9.50 -34.57 10.45
CA LEU A 15 8.08 -34.95 10.47
C LEU A 15 7.33 -34.12 9.41
N ALA A 16 6.95 -34.79 8.33
CA ALA A 16 6.33 -34.23 7.14
C ALA A 16 4.85 -33.88 7.36
N ALA A 17 4.57 -32.91 8.24
CA ALA A 17 3.27 -32.27 8.36
C ALA A 17 3.45 -30.75 8.38
N ARG A 18 3.50 -30.17 7.18
CA ARG A 18 3.21 -28.76 6.90
C ARG A 18 3.92 -27.75 7.81
N CYS A 19 5.26 -27.70 7.72
CA CYS A 19 5.94 -26.42 7.90
C CYS A 19 5.64 -25.56 6.67
N VAL A 20 4.38 -25.17 6.49
CA VAL A 20 4.04 -24.00 5.71
C VAL A 20 4.72 -22.90 6.50
N ARG A 21 5.88 -22.44 6.03
CA ARG A 21 6.39 -21.15 6.43
C ARG A 21 5.23 -20.21 6.12
N TRP A 22 4.49 -19.79 7.14
CA TRP A 22 3.39 -18.84 7.00
C TRP A 22 4.06 -17.55 6.57
N VAL A 23 4.29 -17.39 5.27
CA VAL A 23 4.90 -16.18 4.71
C VAL A 23 3.80 -15.12 4.77
N MET A 24 3.53 -14.59 5.95
CA MET A 24 2.59 -13.48 6.09
C MET A 24 3.17 -12.26 5.38
N HIS A 25 2.28 -11.46 4.82
CA HIS A 25 2.63 -10.17 4.24
C HIS A 25 1.98 -9.05 5.04
N LEU A 26 2.74 -7.99 5.26
CA LEU A 26 2.20 -6.68 5.63
C LEU A 26 2.06 -5.88 4.34
N VAL A 27 0.82 -5.54 3.99
CA VAL A 27 0.54 -4.73 2.81
C VAL A 27 0.23 -3.31 3.24
N LEU A 28 1.01 -2.35 2.73
CA LEU A 28 0.73 -0.91 2.83
C LEU A 28 0.09 -0.46 1.52
N ALA A 29 -1.21 -0.17 1.54
CA ALA A 29 -1.93 0.32 0.37
C ALA A 29 -2.21 1.81 0.51
N ILE A 30 -1.56 2.62 -0.32
CA ILE A 30 -1.80 4.06 -0.43
C ILE A 30 -2.84 4.28 -1.53
N ILE A 31 -3.99 4.84 -1.15
CA ILE A 31 -5.17 5.02 -2.01
C ILE A 31 -5.72 6.45 -1.85
N GLN A 32 -6.56 6.88 -2.79
CA GLN A 32 -7.29 8.13 -2.66
C GLN A 32 -8.40 8.04 -1.61
N ASP A 33 -8.66 9.14 -0.90
CA ASP A 33 -9.73 9.21 0.10
C ASP A 33 -11.12 8.92 -0.49
N ALA A 34 -11.35 9.31 -1.75
CA ALA A 34 -12.60 9.04 -2.47
C ALA A 34 -12.88 7.54 -2.63
N ASP A 35 -11.84 6.72 -2.78
CA ASP A 35 -11.98 5.27 -2.99
C ASP A 35 -11.95 4.48 -1.66
N ALA A 36 -11.49 5.11 -0.58
CA ALA A 36 -11.26 4.44 0.70
C ALA A 36 -12.51 3.80 1.30
N ALA A 37 -13.66 4.48 1.24
CA ALA A 37 -14.91 3.95 1.79
C ALA A 37 -15.40 2.72 1.01
N ALA A 38 -15.27 2.73 -0.32
CA ALA A 38 -15.67 1.60 -1.17
C ALA A 38 -14.75 0.39 -0.94
N LEU A 39 -13.43 0.61 -0.97
CA LEU A 39 -12.45 -0.46 -0.73
C LEU A 39 -12.59 -1.06 0.68
N LEU A 40 -12.78 -0.24 1.73
CA LEU A 40 -12.99 -0.73 3.10
C LEU A 40 -14.22 -1.65 3.21
N ARG A 41 -15.33 -1.31 2.53
CA ARG A 41 -16.52 -2.17 2.51
C ARG A 41 -16.22 -3.51 1.82
N ALA A 42 -15.58 -3.48 0.67
CA ALA A 42 -15.23 -4.68 -0.08
C ALA A 42 -14.26 -5.60 0.68
N LEU A 43 -13.27 -5.01 1.37
CA LEU A 43 -12.31 -5.73 2.21
C LEU A 43 -12.98 -6.38 3.42
N ARG A 44 -13.85 -5.65 4.13
CA ARG A 44 -14.61 -6.19 5.28
C ARG A 44 -15.55 -7.32 4.87
N ALA A 45 -16.22 -7.18 3.72
CA ALA A 45 -17.09 -8.23 3.18
C ALA A 45 -16.34 -9.55 2.88
N GLN A 46 -15.03 -9.48 2.61
CA GLN A 46 -14.16 -10.65 2.43
C GLN A 46 -13.30 -10.97 3.66
N ALA A 47 -13.69 -10.48 4.85
CA ALA A 47 -13.01 -10.73 6.12
C ALA A 47 -11.51 -10.38 6.10
N PHE A 48 -11.13 -9.26 5.49
CA PHE A 48 -9.79 -8.69 5.66
C PHE A 48 -9.75 -7.81 6.92
N ASP A 49 -8.75 -8.05 7.77
CA ASP A 49 -8.39 -7.16 8.87
C ASP A 49 -7.61 -5.96 8.29
N VAL A 50 -8.12 -4.75 8.53
CA VAL A 50 -7.59 -3.49 7.98
C VAL A 50 -7.47 -2.45 9.08
N THR A 51 -6.31 -1.81 9.14
CA THR A 51 -6.10 -0.56 9.88
C THR A 51 -6.01 0.61 8.90
N LYS A 52 -6.81 1.66 9.14
CA LYS A 52 -6.80 2.90 8.33
C LYS A 52 -5.93 3.96 9.00
N LEU A 53 -5.07 4.61 8.23
CA LEU A 53 -4.28 5.78 8.62
C LEU A 53 -4.59 6.93 7.66
N ALA A 54 -4.78 8.13 8.22
CA ALA A 54 -4.82 9.35 7.42
C ALA A 54 -3.38 9.73 7.05
N SER A 55 -3.15 10.06 5.78
CA SER A 55 -1.84 10.44 5.27
C SER A 55 -1.96 11.62 4.28
N THR A 56 -0.83 12.19 3.88
CA THR A 56 -0.78 13.29 2.91
C THR A 56 0.29 13.02 1.88
N GLY A 57 -0.04 13.17 0.60
CA GLY A 57 0.93 12.98 -0.48
C GLY A 57 1.91 14.15 -0.58
N GLY A 58 3.20 13.87 -0.76
CA GLY A 58 4.23 14.91 -0.79
C GLY A 58 4.22 15.80 -2.05
N PHE A 59 3.69 15.32 -3.18
CA PHE A 59 3.71 16.04 -4.45
C PHE A 59 2.57 17.07 -4.56
N LEU A 60 1.33 16.63 -4.36
CA LEU A 60 0.15 17.51 -4.47
C LEU A 60 -0.28 18.10 -3.12
N ARG A 61 0.34 17.68 -2.01
CA ARG A 61 -0.01 18.05 -0.63
C ARG A 61 -1.48 17.75 -0.30
N GLU A 62 -2.04 16.75 -0.95
CA GLU A 62 -3.43 16.32 -0.78
C GLU A 62 -3.55 15.14 0.18
N GLY A 63 -4.68 15.10 0.89
CA GLY A 63 -5.06 13.98 1.74
C GLY A 63 -5.17 12.69 0.94
N ASN A 64 -4.59 11.63 1.47
CA ASN A 64 -4.76 10.28 1.00
C ASN A 64 -4.97 9.34 2.19
N THR A 65 -5.43 8.13 1.89
CA THR A 65 -5.64 7.11 2.91
C THR A 65 -4.57 6.05 2.73
N THR A 66 -3.88 5.69 3.81
CA THR A 66 -3.01 4.52 3.85
C THR A 66 -3.73 3.41 4.62
N LEU A 67 -3.86 2.23 4.02
CA LEU A 67 -4.38 1.03 4.66
C LEU A 67 -3.24 0.06 4.99
N MET A 68 -3.23 -0.46 6.20
CA MET A 68 -2.32 -1.53 6.64
C MET A 68 -3.10 -2.83 6.79
N LEU A 69 -2.64 -3.89 6.11
CA LEU A 69 -3.28 -5.20 6.12
C LEU A 69 -2.27 -6.30 6.40
N GLY A 70 -2.61 -7.21 7.32
CA GLY A 70 -1.94 -8.51 7.45
C GLY A 70 -2.60 -9.52 6.52
N VAL A 71 -1.86 -10.08 5.57
CA VAL A 71 -2.42 -10.92 4.49
C VAL A 71 -1.61 -12.21 4.36
N SER A 72 -2.29 -13.36 4.32
CA SER A 72 -1.65 -14.64 4.02
C SER A 72 -1.28 -14.72 2.53
N PRO A 73 -0.28 -15.53 2.12
CA PRO A 73 0.14 -15.64 0.72
C PRO A 73 -1.01 -15.89 -0.24
N GLU A 74 -1.94 -16.75 0.16
CA GLU A 74 -3.06 -17.23 -0.67
C GLU A 74 -4.11 -16.13 -0.89
N ARG A 75 -4.17 -15.14 0.00
CA ARG A 75 -5.14 -14.04 -0.05
C ARG A 75 -4.60 -12.79 -0.72
N LEU A 76 -3.30 -12.73 -1.02
CA LEU A 76 -2.67 -11.56 -1.61
C LEU A 76 -3.28 -11.22 -2.98
N GLU A 77 -3.55 -12.22 -3.82
CA GLU A 77 -4.16 -11.99 -5.14
C GLU A 77 -5.62 -11.51 -5.03
N ALA A 78 -6.38 -12.02 -4.05
CA ALA A 78 -7.73 -11.54 -3.78
C ALA A 78 -7.72 -10.06 -3.35
N LEU A 79 -6.76 -9.65 -2.51
CA LEU A 79 -6.56 -8.25 -2.14
C LEU A 79 -6.24 -7.38 -3.38
N LYS A 80 -5.27 -7.79 -4.20
CA LYS A 80 -4.89 -7.06 -5.42
C LYS A 80 -6.08 -6.87 -6.36
N ARG A 81 -6.92 -7.89 -6.51
CA ARG A 81 -8.15 -7.82 -7.31
C ARG A 81 -9.11 -6.77 -6.76
N LEU A 82 -9.43 -6.83 -5.46
CA LEU A 82 -10.32 -5.86 -4.82
C LEU A 82 -9.83 -4.42 -4.99
N VAL A 83 -8.52 -4.20 -4.82
CA VAL A 83 -7.91 -2.88 -4.99
C VAL A 83 -8.04 -2.41 -6.45
N ARG A 84 -7.80 -3.28 -7.43
CA ARG A 84 -7.95 -2.94 -8.85
C ARG A 84 -9.40 -2.62 -9.25
N GLU A 85 -10.36 -3.31 -8.65
CA GLU A 85 -11.80 -3.12 -8.91
C GLU A 85 -12.37 -1.85 -8.27
N THR A 86 -11.69 -1.26 -7.29
CA THR A 86 -12.21 -0.14 -6.49
C THR A 86 -11.41 1.15 -6.64
N CYS A 87 -10.09 1.05 -6.87
CA CYS A 87 -9.20 2.20 -6.95
C CYS A 87 -8.79 2.45 -8.40
N HIS A 88 -9.23 3.58 -8.96
CA HIS A 88 -8.97 3.94 -10.35
C HIS A 88 -8.12 5.21 -10.45
N ALA A 89 -7.21 5.24 -11.42
CA ALA A 89 -6.48 6.44 -11.77
C ALA A 89 -7.42 7.44 -12.45
N ARG A 90 -7.27 8.72 -12.13
CA ARG A 90 -8.05 9.84 -12.67
C ARG A 90 -7.08 10.89 -13.20
N THR A 91 -7.40 11.56 -14.29
CA THR A 91 -6.58 12.68 -14.76
C THR A 91 -7.00 13.94 -14.02
N ARG A 92 -6.03 14.71 -13.52
CA ARG A 92 -6.27 16.03 -12.97
C ARG A 92 -5.44 17.06 -13.68
N LEU A 93 -6.09 18.18 -13.94
CA LEU A 93 -5.46 19.38 -14.44
C LEU A 93 -4.80 20.11 -13.27
N VAL A 94 -3.50 20.32 -13.32
CA VAL A 94 -2.75 21.11 -12.32
C VAL A 94 -2.17 22.32 -13.04
N MET A 95 -2.27 23.49 -12.41
CA MET A 95 -1.65 24.72 -12.91
C MET A 95 -0.30 24.89 -12.20
N PRO A 96 0.84 24.61 -12.84
CA PRO A 96 2.14 24.84 -12.22
C PRO A 96 2.34 26.35 -12.08
N GLY A 97 2.68 26.83 -10.88
CA GLY A 97 3.08 28.23 -10.67
C GLY A 97 1.98 29.22 -10.30
N ALA A 98 0.79 28.79 -9.87
CA ALA A 98 -0.13 29.69 -9.17
C ALA A 98 0.49 30.09 -7.82
N THR A 99 1.07 31.29 -7.75
CA THR A 99 1.60 31.87 -6.52
C THR A 99 0.45 32.12 -5.56
N ILE A 100 0.65 31.77 -4.29
CA ILE A 100 -0.34 31.89 -3.21
C ILE A 100 -0.52 33.38 -2.80
N ASP A 101 0.28 34.29 -3.35
CA ASP A 101 0.42 35.70 -2.93
C ASP A 101 -0.13 36.74 -3.91
N GLY A 102 -1.18 36.42 -4.68
CA GLY A 102 -1.96 37.44 -5.41
C GLY A 102 -1.21 38.21 -6.50
N GLN A 103 0.01 37.80 -6.87
CA GLN A 103 0.65 38.28 -8.11
C GLN A 103 0.05 37.51 -9.28
N PRO A 104 -0.40 38.18 -10.36
CA PRO A 104 -0.87 37.50 -11.55
C PRO A 104 0.28 36.66 -12.10
N GLY A 105 0.16 35.33 -12.00
CA GLY A 105 1.08 34.39 -12.61
C GLY A 105 1.24 34.69 -14.09
N ALA A 106 2.42 34.40 -14.64
CA ALA A 106 2.73 34.66 -16.04
C ALA A 106 1.60 34.16 -16.95
N PRO A 107 1.04 35.01 -17.84
CA PRO A 107 0.00 34.58 -18.77
C PRO A 107 0.60 33.51 -19.69
N GLY A 108 0.15 32.26 -19.55
CA GLY A 108 0.57 31.16 -20.43
C GLY A 108 1.06 29.88 -19.73
N ALA A 109 0.89 29.70 -18.42
CA ALA A 109 1.05 28.37 -17.84
C ALA A 109 -0.08 27.46 -18.35
N GLU A 110 0.21 26.66 -19.37
CA GLU A 110 -0.74 25.67 -19.86
C GLU A 110 -1.02 24.64 -18.77
N PRO A 111 -2.29 24.27 -18.57
CA PRO A 111 -2.63 23.28 -17.55
C PRO A 111 -1.97 21.93 -17.85
N LEU A 112 -1.26 21.38 -16.86
CA LEU A 112 -0.62 20.07 -16.97
C LEU A 112 -1.60 18.98 -16.52
N GLU A 113 -1.88 18.02 -17.41
CA GLU A 113 -2.60 16.80 -17.06
C GLU A 113 -1.66 15.85 -16.30
N VAL A 114 -1.95 15.62 -15.02
CA VAL A 114 -1.26 14.61 -14.22
C VAL A 114 -2.21 13.47 -13.87
N PRO A 115 -1.79 12.21 -14.03
CA PRO A 115 -2.55 11.08 -13.50
C PRO A 115 -2.46 11.10 -11.97
N VAL A 116 -3.62 11.17 -11.32
CA VAL A 116 -3.78 11.09 -9.88
C VAL A 116 -4.72 9.96 -9.52
N GLY A 117 -4.27 9.08 -8.64
CA GLY A 117 -5.11 8.04 -8.06
C GLY A 117 -4.67 6.65 -8.41
N GLY A 118 -5.63 5.73 -8.39
CA GLY A 118 -5.34 4.31 -8.29
C GLY A 118 -4.87 3.95 -6.89
N ALA A 119 -4.05 2.91 -6.81
CA ALA A 119 -3.52 2.40 -5.56
C ALA A 119 -2.05 1.99 -5.72
N VAL A 120 -1.24 2.36 -4.74
CA VAL A 120 0.14 1.89 -4.62
C VAL A 120 0.20 0.88 -3.48
N LEU A 121 0.68 -0.33 -3.74
CA LEU A 121 0.83 -1.37 -2.72
C LEU A 121 2.30 -1.67 -2.49
N PHE A 122 2.75 -1.54 -1.25
CA PHE A 122 4.00 -2.13 -0.78
C PHE A 122 3.69 -3.45 -0.08
N VAL A 123 4.32 -4.54 -0.53
CA VAL A 123 4.15 -5.87 0.04
C VAL A 123 5.44 -6.23 0.78
N LEU A 124 5.38 -6.22 2.11
CA LEU A 124 6.51 -6.55 2.96
C LEU A 124 6.35 -7.96 3.51
N THR A 125 7.41 -8.75 3.47
CA THR A 125 7.44 -10.07 4.13
C THR A 125 7.49 -9.90 5.64
N VAL A 126 6.67 -10.66 6.36
CA VAL A 126 6.61 -10.66 7.82
C VAL A 126 7.26 -11.92 8.35
N ASP A 127 8.35 -11.77 9.10
CA ASP A 127 9.05 -12.90 9.72
C ASP A 127 8.29 -13.49 10.90
N LYS A 128 7.55 -12.67 11.65
CA LYS A 128 6.76 -13.09 12.81
C LYS A 128 5.49 -12.24 12.95
N PHE A 129 4.35 -12.92 13.07
CA PHE A 129 3.05 -12.31 13.37
C PHE A 129 2.53 -12.87 14.70
N VAL A 130 2.05 -11.99 15.60
CA VAL A 130 1.49 -12.36 16.90
C VAL A 130 0.20 -11.57 17.11
N LYS A 131 -0.85 -12.23 17.57
CA LYS A 131 -2.13 -11.63 17.98
C LYS A 131 -2.40 -12.10 19.42
N TYR A 132 -2.71 -11.16 20.30
CA TYR A 132 -3.08 -11.42 21.70
C TYR A 132 -4.59 -11.38 21.87
#